data_AF-Q1QKQ0-F1
#
_entry.id   AF-Q1QKQ0-F1
#
_cell.length_a   1.000
_cell.length_b   1.000
_cell.length_c   1.000
_cell.angle_alpha   90.00
_cell.angle_beta   90.00
_cell.angle_gamma   90.00
#
_symmetry.space_group_name_H-M   'P 1'
#
loop_
_entity.id
_entity.type
_entity.pdbx_description
1 polymer ?
#
loop_
_entity_poly.entity_id
_entity_poly.type
_entity_poly.pdbx_seq_one_letter_code
_entity_poly.pdbx_strand_id
1 'polypeptide(L)'
;MEKCIEISVAGEPDSPYTGEVLKPEADSMSKTVDQVISELAAEITAEEASLRKKKETVNTLCGAIGRPPAYSLESAATALPTQIRSDQFYGQPLAASVRTILEMRRAQNLGAAANREIYDSLVAGGYEFDTKSEDIAQKSLRNSLAKNTALFHKLPNGQFGLLAWYPNVKKPKASAAVRGEDEIEEPPTNDNTGESILD
;
A
#
# COMPACT_ATOMS: atom_id res chain seq x y z
N MET A 1 -56.76 -6.74 24.24
CA MET A 1 -56.84 -5.86 25.42
C MET A 1 -55.67 -6.20 26.32
N GLU A 2 -55.06 -5.18 26.93
CA GLU A 2 -54.10 -5.29 28.05
C GLU A 2 -52.77 -6.04 27.78
N LYS A 3 -51.62 -5.60 28.29
CA LYS A 3 -51.33 -4.50 29.23
C LYS A 3 -50.00 -3.84 28.85
N CYS A 4 -49.96 -2.50 28.90
CA CYS A 4 -48.70 -1.76 28.92
C CYS A 4 -47.98 -2.06 30.25
N ILE A 5 -46.65 -2.11 30.23
CA ILE A 5 -45.84 -1.97 31.43
C ILE A 5 -44.95 -0.75 31.21
N GLU A 6 -45.36 0.36 31.82
CA GLU A 6 -44.48 1.50 32.05
C GLU A 6 -43.43 1.07 33.09
N ILE A 7 -42.16 1.37 32.84
CA ILE A 7 -41.14 1.38 33.90
C ILE A 7 -40.57 2.79 33.97
N SER A 8 -40.75 3.38 35.14
CA SER A 8 -40.46 4.78 35.44
C SER A 8 -38.96 5.06 35.42
N VAL A 9 -38.57 6.19 34.82
CA VAL A 9 -37.23 6.78 34.98
C VAL A 9 -37.23 7.59 36.28
N ALA A 10 -36.38 7.21 37.23
CA ALA A 10 -36.18 7.99 38.45
C ALA A 10 -34.76 7.82 39.02
N GLY A 11 -34.10 8.95 39.30
CA GLY A 11 -33.11 9.02 40.37
C GLY A 11 -31.65 8.74 40.00
N GLU A 12 -31.03 9.69 39.32
CA GLU A 12 -29.60 9.97 39.53
C GLU A 12 -29.47 10.72 40.88
N PRO A 13 -28.55 10.30 41.76
CA PRO A 13 -27.84 11.30 42.57
C PRO A 13 -26.33 11.09 42.57
N ASP A 14 -25.62 12.21 42.51
CA ASP A 14 -24.17 12.35 42.47
C ASP A 14 -23.40 11.36 43.37
N SER A 15 -22.62 10.47 42.75
CA SER A 15 -21.58 9.72 43.45
C SER A 15 -20.26 10.49 43.39
N PRO A 16 -19.72 10.99 44.52
CA PRO A 16 -18.39 11.58 44.53
C PRO A 16 -17.36 10.46 44.39
N TYR A 17 -16.95 10.16 43.15
CA TYR A 17 -15.86 9.22 42.88
C TYR A 17 -14.52 9.86 43.28
N THR A 18 -14.26 9.86 44.58
CA THR A 18 -12.95 10.19 45.16
C THR A 18 -11.91 9.29 44.52
N GLY A 19 -10.94 9.90 43.82
CA GLY A 19 -9.90 9.17 43.13
C GLY A 19 -8.97 8.46 44.11
N GLU A 20 -9.22 7.19 44.37
CA GLU A 20 -8.29 6.30 45.05
C GLU A 20 -7.53 5.47 44.01
N VAL A 21 -6.30 5.89 43.73
CA VAL A 21 -5.43 5.24 42.74
C VAL A 21 -4.87 3.95 43.34
N LEU A 22 -5.58 2.84 43.14
CA LEU A 22 -5.12 1.49 43.45
C LEU A 22 -4.91 0.67 42.17
N LYS A 23 -3.66 0.68 41.69
CA LYS A 23 -3.01 -0.39 40.93
C LYS A 23 -1.75 -0.76 41.73
N PRO A 24 -1.36 -2.04 41.88
CA PRO A 24 -1.14 -2.91 40.73
C PRO A 24 -1.33 -4.44 40.97
N GLU A 25 -2.38 -5.04 40.41
CA GLU A 25 -2.45 -6.52 40.24
C GLU A 25 -2.66 -7.00 38.79
N ALA A 26 -3.19 -6.14 37.90
CA ALA A 26 -3.52 -6.52 36.52
C ALA A 26 -2.30 -6.85 35.64
N ASP A 27 -1.13 -6.29 35.93
CA ASP A 27 0.07 -6.36 35.07
C ASP A 27 0.73 -7.75 35.09
N SER A 28 0.62 -8.48 36.21
CA SER A 28 1.14 -9.85 36.34
C SER A 28 0.30 -10.86 35.57
N MET A 29 -1.03 -10.73 35.62
CA MET A 29 -1.95 -11.63 34.92
C MET A 29 -2.02 -11.37 33.41
N SER A 30 -1.91 -10.12 32.95
CA SER A 30 -1.76 -9.86 31.51
C SER A 30 -0.50 -10.54 30.99
N LYS A 31 0.63 -10.33 31.68
CA LYS A 31 1.93 -10.87 31.29
C LYS A 31 1.95 -12.41 31.23
N THR A 32 1.24 -13.11 32.10
CA THR A 32 1.11 -14.58 32.01
C THR A 32 0.19 -15.02 30.86
N VAL A 33 -0.90 -14.30 30.58
CA VAL A 33 -1.78 -14.57 29.43
C VAL A 33 -1.04 -14.33 28.11
N ASP A 34 -0.33 -13.21 27.99
CA ASP A 34 0.48 -12.87 26.81
C ASP A 34 1.62 -13.89 26.59
N GLN A 35 2.22 -14.41 27.67
CA GLN A 35 3.20 -15.52 27.61
C GLN A 35 2.57 -16.82 27.11
N VAL A 36 1.41 -17.24 27.63
CA VAL A 36 0.71 -18.45 27.19
C VAL A 36 0.25 -18.32 25.73
N ILE A 37 -0.21 -17.15 25.30
CA ILE A 37 -0.54 -16.89 23.89
C ILE A 37 0.71 -17.00 23.01
N SER A 38 1.85 -16.45 23.46
CA SER A 38 3.14 -16.56 22.76
C SER A 38 3.62 -18.01 22.63
N GLU A 39 3.45 -18.82 23.67
CA GLU A 39 3.83 -20.24 23.69
C GLU A 39 2.92 -21.07 22.77
N LEU A 40 1.60 -20.90 22.86
CA LEU A 40 0.63 -21.56 21.97
C LEU A 40 0.82 -21.13 20.51
N ALA A 41 1.13 -19.86 20.23
CA ALA A 41 1.44 -19.41 18.89
C ALA A 41 2.72 -20.08 18.33
N ALA A 42 3.75 -20.25 19.17
CA ALA A 42 4.96 -20.97 18.79
C ALA A 42 4.66 -22.45 18.49
N GLU A 43 3.86 -23.12 19.33
CA GLU A 43 3.42 -24.50 19.12
C GLU A 43 2.65 -24.65 17.79
N ILE A 44 1.67 -23.78 17.52
CA ILE A 44 0.93 -23.74 16.25
C ILE A 44 1.89 -23.62 15.06
N THR A 45 2.89 -22.74 15.10
CA THR A 45 3.84 -22.61 13.97
C THR A 45 4.71 -23.87 13.78
N ALA A 46 5.02 -24.60 14.84
CA ALA A 46 5.75 -25.87 14.77
C ALA A 46 4.88 -27.02 14.23
N GLU A 47 3.60 -27.06 14.60
CA GLU A 47 2.63 -27.98 14.03
C GLU A 47 2.36 -27.70 12.55
N GLU A 48 2.19 -26.44 12.16
CA GLU A 48 2.03 -26.02 10.76
C GLU A 48 3.24 -26.40 9.89
N ALA A 49 4.46 -26.21 10.40
CA ALA A 49 5.67 -26.66 9.71
C ALA A 49 5.71 -28.19 9.54
N SER A 50 5.23 -28.93 10.53
CA SER A 50 5.12 -30.40 10.49
C SER A 50 4.02 -30.87 9.52
N LEU A 51 2.88 -30.18 9.47
CA LEU A 51 1.81 -30.40 8.50
C LEU A 51 2.27 -30.07 7.07
N ARG A 52 3.06 -29.01 6.87
CA ARG A 52 3.63 -28.66 5.55
C ARG A 52 4.51 -29.79 5.02
N LYS A 53 5.42 -30.33 5.84
CA LYS A 53 6.26 -31.49 5.48
C LYS A 53 5.44 -32.74 5.14
N LYS A 54 4.34 -33.01 5.88
CA LYS A 54 3.42 -34.12 5.58
C LYS A 54 2.71 -33.92 4.24
N LYS A 55 2.18 -32.73 3.96
CA LYS A 55 1.54 -32.37 2.68
C LYS A 55 2.53 -32.48 1.50
N GLU A 56 3.76 -32.01 1.69
CA GLU A 56 4.86 -32.15 0.72
C GLU A 56 5.17 -33.62 0.42
N THR A 57 5.35 -34.43 1.45
CA THR A 57 5.59 -35.88 1.31
C THR A 57 4.46 -36.56 0.52
N VAL A 58 3.20 -36.23 0.81
CA VAL A 58 2.05 -36.75 0.04
C VAL A 58 2.10 -36.29 -1.42
N ASN A 59 2.43 -35.04 -1.70
CA ASN A 59 2.56 -34.54 -3.08
C ASN A 59 3.70 -35.24 -3.84
N THR A 60 4.84 -35.50 -3.20
CA THR A 60 5.94 -36.30 -3.77
C THR A 60 5.49 -37.72 -4.10
N LEU A 61 4.75 -38.37 -3.19
CA LEU A 61 4.18 -39.70 -3.42
C LEU A 61 3.13 -39.69 -4.55
N CYS A 62 2.28 -38.67 -4.63
CA CYS A 62 1.35 -38.47 -5.75
C CYS A 62 2.09 -38.37 -7.09
N GLY A 63 3.16 -37.56 -7.16
CA GLY A 63 3.99 -37.43 -8.35
C GLY A 63 4.64 -38.76 -8.76
N ALA A 64 5.15 -39.54 -7.80
CA ALA A 64 5.75 -40.85 -8.06
C ALA A 64 4.75 -41.88 -8.65
N ILE A 65 3.45 -41.74 -8.38
CA ILE A 65 2.38 -42.58 -8.95
C ILE A 65 1.62 -41.90 -10.10
N GLY A 66 2.14 -40.80 -10.66
CA GLY A 66 1.55 -40.09 -11.79
C GLY A 66 0.22 -39.39 -11.49
N ARG A 67 -0.11 -39.13 -10.21
CA ARG A 67 -1.29 -38.37 -9.80
C ARG A 67 -0.96 -36.89 -9.60
N PRO A 68 -1.94 -35.99 -9.85
CA PRO A 68 -1.78 -34.58 -9.50
C PRO A 68 -1.56 -34.41 -7.98
N PRO A 69 -0.85 -33.36 -7.54
CA PRO A 69 -0.61 -33.10 -6.13
C PRO A 69 -1.94 -32.90 -5.39
N ALA A 70 -2.13 -33.61 -4.27
CA ALA A 70 -3.36 -33.58 -3.50
C ALA A 70 -3.50 -32.32 -2.63
N TYR A 71 -2.39 -31.64 -2.32
CA TYR A 71 -2.37 -30.44 -1.48
C TYR A 71 -1.73 -29.27 -2.20
N SER A 72 -2.38 -28.11 -2.17
CA SER A 72 -1.69 -26.84 -2.45
C SER A 72 -0.73 -26.56 -1.29
N LEU A 73 0.56 -26.48 -1.58
CA LEU A 73 1.54 -25.91 -0.67
C LEU A 73 1.59 -24.41 -0.95
N GLU A 74 0.81 -23.64 -0.20
CA GLU A 74 1.02 -22.19 -0.14
C GLU A 74 2.42 -21.96 0.44
N SER A 75 3.36 -21.61 -0.44
CA SER A 75 4.67 -21.12 -0.04
C SER A 75 4.45 -19.90 0.85
N ALA A 76 5.18 -19.83 1.97
CA ALA A 76 5.05 -18.74 2.94
C ALA A 76 5.05 -17.39 2.20
N ALA A 77 4.00 -16.60 2.41
CA ALA A 77 3.51 -15.59 1.48
C ALA A 77 4.59 -14.62 0.99
N THR A 78 5.31 -15.04 -0.05
CA THR A 78 6.04 -14.14 -0.93
C THR A 78 4.94 -13.41 -1.67
N ALA A 79 4.69 -12.15 -1.28
CA ALA A 79 3.63 -11.33 -1.84
C ALA A 79 3.64 -11.51 -3.36
N LEU A 80 2.54 -12.10 -3.89
CA LEU A 80 2.50 -12.55 -5.28
C LEU A 80 2.99 -11.41 -6.15
N PRO A 81 4.12 -11.56 -6.87
CA PRO A 81 4.61 -10.48 -7.70
C PRO A 81 3.49 -10.15 -8.66
N THR A 82 2.99 -8.92 -8.57
CA THR A 82 2.01 -8.39 -9.51
C THR A 82 2.54 -8.72 -10.89
N GLN A 83 1.81 -9.53 -11.67
CA GLN A 83 2.24 -10.01 -12.99
C GLN A 83 2.22 -8.83 -13.97
N ILE A 84 3.22 -7.97 -13.81
CA ILE A 84 3.52 -6.81 -14.62
C ILE A 84 4.50 -7.33 -15.67
N ARG A 85 4.17 -7.12 -16.94
CA ARG A 85 5.09 -7.43 -18.03
C ARG A 85 6.19 -6.38 -18.05
N SER A 86 7.42 -6.78 -18.38
CA SER A 86 8.59 -5.89 -18.40
C SER A 86 8.51 -4.73 -19.41
N ASP A 87 7.54 -4.76 -20.32
CA ASP A 87 7.24 -3.74 -21.33
C ASP A 87 6.02 -2.85 -20.96
N GLN A 88 5.35 -3.10 -19.84
CA GLN A 88 3.99 -2.60 -19.58
C GLN A 88 3.90 -1.07 -19.36
N PHE A 89 4.96 -0.43 -18.86
CA PHE A 89 4.95 0.99 -18.49
C PHE A 89 5.92 1.85 -19.32
N TYR A 90 6.55 1.28 -20.35
CA TYR A 90 7.44 2.02 -21.24
C TYR A 90 6.68 3.14 -21.98
N GLY A 91 7.22 4.36 -21.95
CA GLY A 91 6.61 5.55 -22.57
C GLY A 91 5.26 6.00 -21.98
N GLN A 92 4.78 5.40 -20.89
CA GLN A 92 3.53 5.80 -20.24
C GLN A 92 3.74 6.97 -19.26
N PRO A 93 2.76 7.86 -19.06
CA PRO A 93 2.88 8.91 -18.05
C PRO A 93 2.81 8.33 -16.64
N LEU A 94 3.70 8.76 -15.75
CA LEU A 94 3.86 8.24 -14.37
C LEU A 94 2.54 7.99 -13.62
N ALA A 95 1.59 8.93 -13.70
CA ALA A 95 0.31 8.83 -13.02
C ALA A 95 -0.59 7.69 -13.56
N ALA A 96 -0.50 7.35 -14.85
CA ALA A 96 -1.22 6.22 -15.42
C ALA A 96 -0.59 4.89 -14.96
N SER A 97 0.74 4.78 -15.02
CA SER A 97 1.48 3.59 -14.58
C SER A 97 1.21 3.26 -13.10
N VAL A 98 1.30 4.26 -12.21
CA VAL A 98 0.98 4.06 -10.77
C VAL A 98 -0.48 3.71 -10.55
N ARG A 99 -1.40 4.33 -11.31
CA ARG A 99 -2.83 4.00 -11.23
C ARG A 99 -3.07 2.52 -11.59
N THR A 100 -2.48 2.04 -12.68
CA THR A 100 -2.58 0.63 -13.11
C THR A 100 -2.03 -0.32 -12.04
N ILE A 101 -0.87 -0.02 -11.45
CA ILE A 101 -0.30 -0.80 -10.33
C ILE A 101 -1.27 -0.85 -9.14
N LEU A 102 -1.84 0.27 -8.74
CA LEU A 102 -2.80 0.32 -7.62
C LEU A 102 -4.11 -0.44 -7.95
N GLU A 103 -4.63 -0.33 -9.16
CA GLU A 103 -5.81 -1.09 -9.62
C GLU A 103 -5.54 -2.61 -9.63
N MET A 104 -4.37 -3.05 -10.12
CA MET A 104 -3.93 -4.44 -10.06
C MET A 104 -3.79 -4.96 -8.62
N ARG A 105 -3.15 -4.18 -7.73
CA ARG A 105 -3.01 -4.55 -6.31
C ARG A 105 -4.36 -4.63 -5.59
N ARG A 106 -5.32 -3.77 -5.92
CA ARG A 106 -6.69 -3.88 -5.38
C ARG A 106 -7.41 -5.12 -5.89
N ALA A 107 -7.24 -5.50 -7.16
CA ALA A 107 -7.80 -6.75 -7.69
C ALA A 107 -7.23 -7.99 -6.96
N GLN A 108 -6.02 -7.89 -6.41
CA GLN A 108 -5.35 -8.91 -5.59
C GLN A 108 -5.62 -8.77 -4.08
N ASN A 109 -6.55 -7.88 -3.66
CA ASN A 109 -6.86 -7.56 -2.26
C ASN A 109 -5.70 -6.97 -1.42
N LEU A 110 -4.60 -6.54 -2.06
CA LEU A 110 -3.43 -5.94 -1.39
C LEU A 110 -3.61 -4.45 -1.06
N GLY A 111 -4.65 -3.79 -1.60
CA GLY A 111 -5.06 -2.44 -1.19
C GLY A 111 -4.04 -1.34 -1.51
N ALA A 112 -3.82 -0.44 -0.55
CA ALA A 112 -2.87 0.67 -0.66
C ALA A 112 -1.41 0.17 -0.65
N ALA A 113 -0.50 0.95 -1.23
CA ALA A 113 0.90 0.57 -1.39
C ALA A 113 1.86 1.62 -0.81
N ALA A 114 2.98 1.18 -0.25
CA ALA A 114 4.06 2.06 0.13
C ALA A 114 4.77 2.64 -1.11
N ASN A 115 5.39 3.82 -0.97
CA ASN A 115 6.10 4.48 -2.07
C ASN A 115 7.20 3.59 -2.69
N ARG A 116 7.91 2.80 -1.86
CA ARG A 116 8.91 1.83 -2.31
C ARG A 116 8.29 0.69 -3.14
N GLU A 117 7.21 0.07 -2.67
CA GLU A 117 6.53 -0.99 -3.43
C GLU A 117 6.04 -0.51 -4.80
N ILE A 118 5.56 0.73 -4.88
CA ILE A 118 5.16 1.35 -6.15
C ILE A 118 6.38 1.57 -7.07
N TYR A 119 7.50 2.03 -6.52
CA TYR A 119 8.75 2.19 -7.26
C TYR A 119 9.26 0.84 -7.80
N ASP A 120 9.35 -0.18 -6.95
CA ASP A 120 9.78 -1.54 -7.31
C ASP A 120 8.88 -2.12 -8.42
N SER A 121 7.56 -1.89 -8.33
CA SER A 121 6.57 -2.30 -9.34
C SER A 121 6.70 -1.55 -10.67
N LEU A 122 7.09 -0.27 -10.65
CA LEU A 122 7.34 0.53 -11.86
C LEU A 122 8.60 0.06 -12.58
N VAL A 123 9.69 -0.17 -11.84
CA VAL A 123 10.96 -0.68 -12.38
C VAL A 123 10.76 -2.08 -12.97
N ALA A 124 10.03 -2.97 -12.28
CA ALA A 124 9.69 -4.30 -12.78
C ALA A 124 8.87 -4.27 -14.09
N GLY A 125 8.10 -3.21 -14.34
CA GLY A 125 7.33 -3.00 -15.56
C GLY A 125 8.00 -2.15 -16.63
N GLY A 126 9.31 -1.92 -16.53
CA GLY A 126 10.09 -1.20 -17.54
C GLY A 126 9.82 0.30 -17.60
N TYR A 127 9.36 0.93 -16.50
CA TYR A 127 9.24 2.37 -16.42
C TYR A 127 10.62 3.04 -16.29
N GLU A 128 10.93 3.95 -17.21
CA GLU A 128 12.19 4.72 -17.20
C GLU A 128 12.05 6.00 -16.36
N PHE A 129 12.93 6.16 -15.36
CA PHE A 129 13.03 7.39 -14.56
C PHE A 129 14.16 8.26 -15.10
N ASP A 130 13.88 9.54 -15.34
CA ASP A 130 14.86 10.57 -15.75
C ASP A 130 15.79 11.01 -14.59
N THR A 131 16.32 10.03 -13.85
CA THR A 131 17.15 10.26 -12.66
C THR A 131 18.17 9.14 -12.48
N LYS A 132 19.45 9.50 -12.34
CA LYS A 132 20.57 8.55 -12.20
C LYS A 132 20.68 7.87 -10.82
N SER A 133 19.80 8.20 -9.87
CA SER A 133 19.83 7.70 -8.49
C SER A 133 18.43 7.31 -8.04
N GLU A 134 18.29 6.09 -7.52
CA GLU A 134 17.06 5.53 -6.98
C GLU A 134 16.46 6.42 -5.86
N ASP A 135 17.27 6.95 -4.95
CA ASP A 135 16.80 7.87 -3.89
C ASP A 135 16.11 9.11 -4.44
N ILE A 136 16.58 9.62 -5.58
CA ILE A 136 16.00 10.79 -6.25
C ILE A 136 14.71 10.37 -6.97
N ALA A 137 14.70 9.20 -7.61
CA ALA A 137 13.51 8.61 -8.25
C ALA A 137 12.36 8.35 -7.26
N GLN A 138 12.65 7.78 -6.09
CA GLN A 138 11.64 7.54 -5.04
C GLN A 138 11.10 8.86 -4.48
N LYS A 139 11.96 9.87 -4.28
CA LYS A 139 11.55 11.23 -3.85
C LYS A 139 10.70 11.93 -4.92
N SER A 140 11.06 11.85 -6.20
CA SER A 140 10.29 12.46 -7.29
C SER A 140 8.94 11.77 -7.46
N LEU A 141 8.88 10.42 -7.41
CA LEU A 141 7.65 9.64 -7.37
C LEU A 141 6.74 10.09 -6.20
N ARG A 142 7.28 10.16 -4.98
CA ARG A 142 6.53 10.59 -3.78
C ARG A 142 5.97 12.00 -3.95
N ASN A 143 6.75 12.93 -4.50
CA ASN A 143 6.33 14.30 -4.74
C ASN A 143 5.23 14.38 -5.81
N SER A 144 5.34 13.61 -6.90
CA SER A 144 4.32 13.54 -7.95
C SER A 144 2.98 12.98 -7.45
N LEU A 145 3.02 11.91 -6.64
CA LEU A 145 1.82 11.35 -6.00
C LEU A 145 1.20 12.31 -4.98
N ALA A 146 2.03 13.05 -4.21
CA ALA A 146 1.56 14.04 -3.26
C ALA A 146 0.97 15.30 -3.94
N LYS A 147 1.45 15.67 -5.14
CA LYS A 147 0.87 16.77 -5.95
C LYS A 147 -0.46 16.37 -6.58
N ASN A 148 -0.57 15.15 -7.11
CA ASN A 148 -1.80 14.68 -7.78
C ASN A 148 -2.84 14.11 -6.79
N THR A 149 -3.32 14.98 -5.88
CA THR A 149 -4.32 14.66 -4.86
C THR A 149 -5.74 14.43 -5.43
N ALA A 150 -5.96 14.73 -6.71
CA ALA A 150 -7.21 14.48 -7.42
C ALA A 150 -7.43 12.99 -7.75
N LEU A 151 -6.34 12.25 -8.01
CA LEU A 151 -6.37 10.80 -8.28
C LEU A 151 -5.90 9.97 -7.09
N PHE A 152 -4.86 10.43 -6.38
CA PHE A 152 -4.24 9.68 -5.30
C PHE A 152 -4.59 10.26 -3.93
N HIS A 153 -4.83 9.37 -2.96
CA HIS A 153 -4.98 9.73 -1.56
C HIS A 153 -3.82 9.13 -0.76
N LYS A 154 -3.17 9.97 0.05
CA LYS A 154 -2.14 9.56 1.00
C LYS A 154 -2.80 9.23 2.34
N LEU A 155 -2.66 7.99 2.78
CA LEU A 155 -3.18 7.50 4.05
C LEU A 155 -2.29 7.94 5.23
N PRO A 156 -2.81 7.99 6.47
CA PRO A 156 -2.03 8.35 7.66
C PRO A 156 -0.88 7.38 7.95
N ASN A 157 -0.97 6.12 7.48
CA ASN A 157 0.11 5.12 7.54
C ASN A 157 1.27 5.39 6.54
N GLY A 158 1.21 6.45 5.74
CA GLY A 158 2.24 6.80 4.76
C GLY A 158 2.13 6.09 3.40
N GLN A 159 1.14 5.21 3.21
CA GLN A 159 0.84 4.55 1.94
C GLN A 159 0.00 5.45 1.01
N PHE A 160 -0.03 5.09 -0.27
CA PHE A 160 -0.86 5.72 -1.29
C PHE A 160 -1.91 4.73 -1.81
N GLY A 161 -3.13 5.23 -1.99
CA GLY A 161 -4.22 4.53 -2.67
C GLY A 161 -4.96 5.46 -3.63
N LEU A 162 -5.93 4.96 -4.38
CA LEU A 162 -6.74 5.80 -5.27
C LEU A 162 -7.90 6.46 -4.50
N LEU A 163 -8.17 7.73 -4.78
CA LEU A 163 -9.28 8.48 -4.18
C LEU A 163 -10.64 7.79 -4.40
N ALA A 164 -10.80 7.11 -5.55
CA ALA A 164 -11.99 6.34 -5.90
C ALA A 164 -12.32 5.18 -4.94
N TRP A 165 -11.37 4.75 -4.10
CA TRP A 165 -11.61 3.70 -3.11
C TRP A 165 -12.17 4.24 -1.78
N TYR A 166 -12.12 5.56 -1.58
CA TYR A 166 -12.40 6.22 -0.30
C TYR A 166 -13.48 7.31 -0.45
N PRO A 167 -14.76 6.95 -0.71
CA PRO A 167 -15.83 7.91 -1.02
C PRO A 167 -16.13 8.90 0.11
N ASN A 168 -15.83 8.54 1.36
CA ASN A 168 -16.07 9.36 2.55
C ASN A 168 -14.97 10.42 2.80
N VAL A 169 -13.87 10.38 2.05
CA VAL A 169 -12.77 11.34 2.19
C VAL A 169 -13.09 12.60 1.39
N LYS A 170 -12.94 13.77 2.01
CA LYS A 170 -13.16 15.06 1.36
C LYS A 170 -12.29 15.16 0.11
N LYS A 171 -12.92 15.10 -1.07
CA LYS A 171 -12.25 15.31 -2.36
C LYS A 171 -11.58 16.70 -2.31
N PRO A 172 -10.25 16.81 -2.50
CA PRO A 172 -9.60 18.11 -2.50
C PRO A 172 -10.17 18.96 -3.63
N LYS A 173 -10.60 20.19 -3.29
CA LYS A 173 -11.07 21.16 -4.27
C LYS A 173 -9.91 21.46 -5.21
N ALA A 174 -10.11 21.22 -6.51
CA ALA A 174 -9.06 21.38 -7.52
C ALA A 174 -8.45 22.79 -7.48
N SER A 175 -7.24 22.89 -6.91
CA SER A 175 -6.51 24.15 -6.79
C SER A 175 -5.52 24.26 -7.95
N ALA A 176 -5.85 25.16 -8.87
CA ALA A 176 -4.97 25.87 -9.80
C ALA A 176 -3.67 25.19 -10.23
N ALA A 177 -3.59 24.87 -11.53
CA ALA A 177 -2.30 24.73 -12.20
C ALA A 177 -1.51 26.05 -12.06
N VAL A 178 -0.45 26.03 -11.26
CA VAL A 178 0.62 27.03 -11.41
C VAL A 178 1.48 26.56 -12.57
N ARG A 179 1.31 27.24 -13.68
CA ARG A 179 2.04 27.10 -14.93
C ARG A 179 3.48 27.55 -14.68
N GLY A 180 4.40 26.61 -14.57
CA GLY A 180 5.82 26.88 -14.76
C GLY A 180 6.08 26.85 -16.25
N GLU A 181 6.31 28.01 -16.83
CA GLU A 181 6.69 28.14 -18.24
C GLU A 181 8.21 27.98 -18.28
N ASP A 182 8.70 26.78 -18.62
CA ASP A 182 10.12 26.57 -18.92
C ASP A 182 10.42 27.27 -20.25
N GLU A 183 11.18 28.35 -20.15
CA GLU A 183 11.61 29.22 -21.25
C GLU A 183 12.66 28.48 -22.09
N ILE A 184 12.20 27.78 -23.13
CA ILE A 184 13.06 27.22 -24.17
C ILE A 184 13.53 28.36 -25.07
N GLU A 185 14.60 29.04 -24.67
CA GLU A 185 15.34 29.97 -25.53
C GLU A 185 16.20 29.16 -26.53
N GLU A 186 15.57 28.65 -27.59
CA GLU A 186 16.31 28.18 -28.76
C GLU A 186 16.84 29.38 -29.58
N PRO A 187 18.10 29.35 -30.02
CA PRO A 187 18.74 30.50 -30.65
C PRO A 187 18.18 30.76 -32.05
N PRO A 188 17.82 32.01 -32.41
CA PRO A 188 17.38 32.33 -33.75
C PRO A 188 18.54 32.27 -34.74
N THR A 189 18.62 31.17 -35.50
CA THR A 189 19.35 31.14 -36.76
C THR A 189 18.64 32.04 -37.78
N ASN A 190 19.29 33.14 -38.16
CA ASN A 190 18.92 33.92 -39.34
C ASN A 190 20.16 34.12 -40.22
N ASP A 191 20.18 33.36 -41.30
CA ASP A 191 21.19 33.40 -42.34
C ASP A 191 20.74 34.43 -43.40
N ASN A 192 21.30 35.65 -43.39
CA ASN A 192 21.13 36.57 -44.52
C ASN A 192 22.23 37.64 -44.68
N THR A 193 23.06 37.44 -45.69
CA THR A 193 23.66 38.44 -46.60
C THR A 193 24.15 39.78 -46.03
N GLY A 194 25.48 39.92 -45.95
CA GLY A 194 26.15 41.18 -45.62
C GLY A 194 27.60 41.27 -46.09
N GLU A 195 27.94 40.68 -47.25
CA GLU A 195 29.31 40.74 -47.79
C GLU A 195 29.47 41.95 -48.74
N SER A 196 30.03 43.05 -48.22
CA SER A 196 30.45 44.20 -49.05
C SER A 196 31.53 45.09 -48.39
N ILE A 197 32.76 45.06 -48.96
CA ILE A 197 33.82 46.11 -48.93
C ILE A 197 34.47 46.37 -47.52
N LEU A 198 35.76 46.67 -47.28
CA LEU A 198 37.02 46.85 -48.07
C LEU A 198 37.82 45.51 -48.20
N ASP A 199 39.10 45.38 -48.61
CA ASP A 199 40.21 46.27 -49.08
C ASP A 199 40.88 45.66 -50.33
#